data_AF-A0A971L6S6-F1
#
_entry.id   AF-A0A971L6S6-F1
#
_cell.length_a   1.000
_cell.length_b   1.000
_cell.length_c   1.000
_cell.angle_alpha   90.00
_cell.angle_beta   90.00
_cell.angle_gamma   90.00
#
_symmetry.space_group_name_H-M   'P 1'
#
loop_
_entity.id
_entity.type
_entity.pdbx_description
1 polymer ?
#
loop_
_entity_poly.entity_id
_entity_poly.type
_entity_poly.pdbx_seq_one_letter_code
_entity_poly.pdbx_strand_id
1 'polypeptide(L)'
;YVDQMPPCLRPGLYVKDDDYRYSFLHGNFITLTNLKPEDWEYICRWHLSPLYISVHTTNPALRCKLLNSKRGGNIMDQLQRLSAMGVKMHTQIVLCPGLNDGEELKRTVSELGSLYPAVQSIGIVPVGLTSYREGLFPLRRVTPPEAAAIIEQLEQWQHDYRRRLERGLVYGADEFYLLAGQPLPPLAYYDDFPQTENGIGLTRLFLDEFATALSKLPRKLSRPSRIVVATGTLIAPLLQHLVQSVTAKVRGLEAQVVAVPNILFGPEVTVAGLLGGRDLLAGLKETAAWARENNGVIIIPEVMLKSDAALFLDDLTPGKLAAELGLPVRAVPTTGEGLLQGLIWETPCW
;
A
#
# COMPACT_ATOMS: atom_id res chain seq x y z
N TYR A 1 -4.64 -9.81 -8.69
CA TYR A 1 -4.71 -10.02 -7.23
C TYR A 1 -5.93 -10.85 -6.80
N VAL A 2 -7.14 -10.59 -7.32
CA VAL A 2 -8.35 -11.37 -6.95
C VAL A 2 -8.24 -12.87 -7.26
N ASP A 3 -7.55 -13.26 -8.34
CA ASP A 3 -7.34 -14.67 -8.71
C ASP A 3 -6.51 -15.49 -7.72
N GLN A 4 -5.88 -14.83 -6.73
CA GLN A 4 -5.00 -15.44 -5.74
C GLN A 4 -5.52 -15.19 -4.31
N MET A 5 -6.82 -15.03 -4.13
CA MET A 5 -7.42 -14.83 -2.81
C MET A 5 -7.62 -16.18 -2.09
N PRO A 6 -7.39 -16.25 -0.76
CA PRO A 6 -7.74 -17.41 0.07
C PRO A 6 -9.21 -17.78 -0.13
N PRO A 7 -9.61 -19.06 -0.03
CA PRO A 7 -11.01 -19.45 -0.02
C PRO A 7 -11.71 -19.00 1.27
N CYS A 8 -13.05 -18.89 1.23
CA CYS A 8 -13.91 -18.60 2.38
C CYS A 8 -13.79 -17.21 3.02
N LEU A 9 -13.26 -16.22 2.29
CA LEU A 9 -13.38 -14.81 2.64
C LEU A 9 -14.77 -14.28 2.29
N ARG A 10 -15.06 -13.03 2.68
CA ARG A 10 -16.34 -12.39 2.37
C ARG A 10 -16.58 -12.30 0.85
N PRO A 11 -17.80 -12.59 0.35
CA PRO A 11 -18.07 -12.64 -1.10
C PRO A 11 -17.65 -11.40 -1.89
N GLY A 12 -17.80 -10.20 -1.30
CA GLY A 12 -17.41 -8.94 -1.94
C GLY A 12 -15.92 -8.82 -2.26
N LEU A 13 -15.04 -9.54 -1.55
CA LEU A 13 -13.59 -9.53 -1.79
C LEU A 13 -13.16 -10.32 -3.03
N TYR A 14 -14.04 -11.14 -3.60
CA TYR A 14 -13.79 -11.91 -4.82
C TYR A 14 -14.29 -11.23 -6.09
N VAL A 15 -14.91 -10.07 -5.97
CA VAL A 15 -15.36 -9.30 -7.13
C VAL A 15 -14.14 -8.61 -7.74
N LYS A 16 -13.81 -8.93 -9.00
CA LYS A 16 -12.85 -8.17 -9.80
C LYS A 16 -13.46 -6.83 -10.15
N ASP A 17 -13.12 -5.80 -9.39
CA ASP A 17 -13.59 -4.45 -9.65
C ASP A 17 -12.75 -3.79 -10.76
N ASP A 18 -13.07 -4.11 -12.00
CA ASP A 18 -12.50 -3.52 -13.22
C ASP A 18 -13.50 -2.53 -13.85
N ASP A 19 -14.18 -1.73 -13.03
CA ASP A 19 -15.23 -0.81 -13.44
C ASP A 19 -14.73 0.65 -13.45
N TYR A 20 -14.91 1.32 -14.59
CA TYR A 20 -14.44 2.68 -14.80
C TYR A 20 -15.11 3.73 -13.90
N ARG A 21 -16.29 3.44 -13.36
CA ARG A 21 -16.98 4.33 -12.41
C ARG A 21 -16.26 4.35 -11.08
N TYR A 22 -15.84 3.19 -10.56
CA TYR A 22 -15.04 3.10 -9.35
C TYR A 22 -13.63 3.66 -9.56
N SER A 23 -13.09 3.55 -10.78
CA SER A 23 -11.82 4.21 -11.14
C SER A 23 -11.89 5.73 -10.97
N PHE A 24 -12.92 6.36 -11.55
CA PHE A 24 -13.13 7.81 -11.44
C PHE A 24 -13.48 8.26 -10.01
N LEU A 25 -14.33 7.51 -9.29
CA LEU A 25 -14.82 7.93 -7.97
C LEU A 25 -13.86 7.64 -6.82
N HIS A 26 -13.04 6.59 -6.92
CA HIS A 26 -12.27 6.05 -5.80
C HIS A 26 -10.81 5.76 -6.12
N GLY A 27 -10.34 6.05 -7.35
CA GLY A 27 -8.95 5.79 -7.73
C GLY A 27 -8.63 4.32 -8.01
N ASN A 28 -9.66 3.47 -8.21
CA ASN A 28 -9.45 2.05 -8.49
C ASN A 28 -8.80 1.84 -9.87
N PHE A 29 -7.73 1.05 -9.91
CA PHE A 29 -6.98 0.80 -11.14
C PHE A 29 -7.68 -0.23 -12.04
N ILE A 30 -8.09 0.22 -13.23
CA ILE A 30 -8.74 -0.63 -14.24
C ILE A 30 -7.79 -1.05 -15.35
N THR A 31 -8.01 -2.23 -15.93
CA THR A 31 -7.19 -2.80 -17.01
C THR A 31 -7.65 -2.38 -18.40
N LEU A 32 -8.87 -1.82 -18.51
CA LEU A 32 -9.58 -1.50 -19.76
C LEU A 32 -9.91 -2.72 -20.65
N THR A 33 -9.69 -3.95 -20.17
CA THR A 33 -9.86 -5.16 -21.00
C THR A 33 -11.32 -5.59 -21.15
N ASN A 34 -12.19 -5.11 -20.26
CA ASN A 34 -13.60 -5.44 -20.18
C ASN A 34 -14.55 -4.34 -20.71
N LEU A 35 -14.04 -3.17 -21.12
CA LEU A 35 -14.86 -2.07 -21.61
C LEU A 35 -15.58 -2.43 -22.92
N LYS A 36 -16.88 -2.16 -22.96
CA LYS A 36 -17.76 -2.30 -24.13
C LYS A 36 -17.84 -0.99 -24.91
N PRO A 37 -18.27 -1.00 -26.18
CA PRO A 37 -18.44 0.22 -26.97
C PRO A 37 -19.24 1.32 -26.26
N GLU A 38 -20.30 0.96 -25.55
CA GLU A 38 -21.16 1.89 -24.81
C GLU A 38 -20.41 2.55 -23.65
N ASP A 39 -19.49 1.84 -22.99
CA ASP A 39 -18.68 2.38 -21.89
C ASP A 39 -17.78 3.51 -22.39
N TRP A 40 -17.22 3.38 -23.60
CA TRP A 40 -16.43 4.44 -24.23
C TRP A 40 -17.27 5.68 -24.53
N GLU A 41 -18.51 5.50 -24.96
CA GLU A 41 -19.44 6.61 -25.18
C GLU A 41 -19.77 7.31 -23.86
N TYR A 42 -19.98 6.57 -22.77
CA TYR A 42 -20.23 7.16 -21.46
C TYR A 42 -19.03 7.93 -20.91
N ILE A 43 -17.82 7.38 -21.01
CA ILE A 43 -16.59 8.07 -20.60
C ILE A 43 -16.46 9.41 -21.34
N CYS A 44 -16.70 9.40 -22.65
CA CYS A 44 -16.64 10.60 -23.49
C CYS A 44 -17.76 11.60 -23.13
N ARG A 45 -19.02 11.13 -23.12
CA ARG A 45 -20.21 11.97 -22.92
C ARG A 45 -20.22 12.67 -21.56
N TRP A 46 -19.80 11.96 -20.52
CA TRP A 46 -19.79 12.47 -19.15
C TRP A 46 -18.43 13.01 -18.71
N HIS A 47 -17.44 13.00 -19.59
CA HIS A 47 -16.08 13.48 -19.32
C HIS A 47 -15.49 12.89 -18.03
N LEU A 48 -15.56 11.55 -17.89
CA LEU A 48 -15.08 10.85 -16.70
C LEU A 48 -13.55 10.95 -16.62
N SER A 49 -13.07 11.81 -15.74
CA SER A 49 -11.66 12.17 -15.63
C SER A 49 -11.33 12.67 -14.20
N PRO A 50 -10.22 12.25 -13.57
CA PRO A 50 -9.22 11.34 -14.11
C PRO A 50 -9.64 9.86 -14.06
N LEU A 51 -8.99 9.02 -14.87
CA LEU A 51 -9.08 7.55 -14.80
C LEU A 51 -7.76 6.95 -14.31
N TYR A 52 -7.85 5.88 -13.54
CA TYR A 52 -6.70 5.18 -12.95
C TYR A 52 -6.51 3.84 -13.67
N ILE A 53 -5.41 3.68 -14.41
CA ILE A 53 -5.27 2.63 -15.43
C ILE A 53 -4.05 1.75 -15.14
N SER A 54 -4.28 0.45 -14.95
CA SER A 54 -3.22 -0.54 -14.77
C SER A 54 -2.68 -0.99 -16.13
N VAL A 55 -1.52 -0.43 -16.50
CA VAL A 55 -0.86 -0.66 -17.79
C VAL A 55 0.00 -1.91 -17.74
N HIS A 56 0.76 -2.14 -16.67
CA HIS A 56 1.82 -3.18 -16.56
C HIS A 56 2.97 -3.02 -17.56
N THR A 57 2.69 -3.00 -18.86
CA THR A 57 3.67 -2.78 -19.93
C THR A 57 2.95 -2.28 -21.17
N THR A 58 3.62 -1.48 -21.99
CA THR A 58 3.09 -1.06 -23.30
C THR A 58 3.35 -2.08 -24.41
N ASN A 59 4.14 -3.13 -24.14
CA ASN A 59 4.38 -4.24 -25.07
C ASN A 59 3.11 -5.11 -25.20
N PRO A 60 2.46 -5.17 -26.39
CA PRO A 60 1.17 -5.84 -26.53
C PRO A 60 1.20 -7.33 -26.20
N ALA A 61 2.22 -8.05 -26.67
CA ALA A 61 2.34 -9.49 -26.48
C ALA A 61 2.61 -9.83 -25.01
N LEU A 62 3.50 -9.07 -24.37
CA LEU A 62 3.81 -9.23 -22.96
C LEU A 62 2.60 -8.89 -22.07
N ARG A 63 1.87 -7.82 -22.39
CA ARG A 63 0.66 -7.44 -21.63
C ARG A 63 -0.42 -8.51 -21.73
N CYS A 64 -0.66 -9.07 -22.93
CA CYS A 64 -1.57 -10.21 -23.09
C CYS A 64 -1.19 -11.39 -22.21
N LYS A 65 0.11 -11.69 -22.10
CA LYS A 65 0.65 -12.77 -21.25
C LYS A 65 0.46 -12.48 -19.77
N LEU A 66 0.79 -11.26 -19.32
CA LEU A 66 0.67 -10.85 -17.91
C LEU A 66 -0.79 -10.83 -17.42
N LEU A 67 -1.72 -10.37 -18.27
CA LEU A 67 -3.14 -10.29 -17.93
C LEU A 67 -3.93 -11.58 -18.25
N ASN A 68 -3.30 -12.56 -18.89
CA ASN A 68 -3.98 -13.73 -19.44
C ASN A 68 -5.23 -13.36 -20.27
N SER A 69 -5.11 -12.32 -21.09
CA SER A 69 -6.25 -11.75 -21.84
C SER A 69 -5.81 -11.32 -23.24
N LYS A 70 -6.49 -11.84 -24.27
CA LYS A 70 -6.22 -11.46 -25.67
C LYS A 70 -6.51 -9.98 -25.96
N ARG A 71 -7.38 -9.35 -25.18
CA ARG A 71 -7.68 -7.91 -25.27
C ARG A 71 -6.62 -7.04 -24.58
N GLY A 72 -5.68 -7.65 -23.87
CA GLY A 72 -4.61 -6.95 -23.16
C GLY A 72 -3.70 -6.14 -24.07
N GLY A 73 -3.55 -6.51 -25.35
CA GLY A 73 -2.57 -5.89 -26.24
C GLY A 73 -2.88 -4.46 -26.69
N ASN A 74 -4.12 -3.99 -26.53
CA ASN A 74 -4.59 -2.74 -27.14
C ASN A 74 -4.37 -1.49 -26.26
N ILE A 75 -3.54 -1.60 -25.21
CA ILE A 75 -3.45 -0.56 -24.17
C ILE A 75 -3.04 0.80 -24.72
N MET A 76 -2.09 0.87 -25.65
CA MET A 76 -1.63 2.15 -26.21
C MET A 76 -2.71 2.82 -27.06
N ASP A 77 -3.42 2.07 -27.90
CA ASP A 77 -4.55 2.58 -28.68
C ASP A 77 -5.67 3.09 -27.77
N GLN A 78 -5.93 2.38 -26.67
CA GLN A 78 -6.90 2.77 -25.65
C GLN A 78 -6.51 4.07 -24.93
N LEU A 79 -5.25 4.21 -24.52
CA LEU A 79 -4.75 5.42 -23.88
C LEU A 79 -4.75 6.61 -24.84
N GLN A 80 -4.39 6.41 -26.11
CA GLN A 80 -4.48 7.44 -27.15
C GLN A 80 -5.93 7.87 -27.39
N ARG A 81 -6.88 6.93 -27.40
CA ARG A 81 -8.31 7.24 -27.51
C ARG A 81 -8.80 8.07 -26.32
N LEU A 82 -8.43 7.73 -25.10
CA LEU A 82 -8.76 8.51 -23.89
C LEU A 82 -8.14 9.91 -23.95
N SER A 83 -6.88 10.01 -24.38
CA SER A 83 -6.18 11.29 -24.60
C SER A 83 -6.93 12.17 -25.61
N ALA A 84 -7.37 11.60 -26.74
CA ALA A 84 -8.16 12.31 -27.75
C ALA A 84 -9.54 12.76 -27.23
N MET A 85 -10.09 12.09 -26.22
CA MET A 85 -11.31 12.51 -25.51
C MET A 85 -11.06 13.57 -24.43
N GLY A 86 -9.80 13.97 -24.22
CA GLY A 86 -9.41 14.92 -23.17
C GLY A 86 -9.40 14.34 -21.76
N VAL A 87 -9.47 13.01 -21.61
CA VAL A 87 -9.46 12.34 -20.30
C VAL A 87 -8.06 12.36 -19.70
N LYS A 88 -7.95 12.79 -18.44
CA LYS A 88 -6.71 12.69 -17.67
C LYS A 88 -6.55 11.30 -17.08
N MET A 89 -5.30 10.83 -16.99
CA MET A 89 -5.00 9.46 -16.62
C MET A 89 -3.87 9.38 -15.59
N HIS A 90 -4.10 8.61 -14.54
CA HIS A 90 -3.06 8.12 -13.64
C HIS A 90 -2.78 6.66 -14.02
N THR A 91 -1.53 6.35 -14.39
CA THR A 91 -1.18 5.02 -14.89
C THR A 91 -0.36 4.25 -13.85
N GLN A 92 -0.49 2.93 -13.85
CA GLN A 92 0.25 2.04 -12.96
C GLN A 92 0.97 0.95 -13.75
N ILE A 93 2.22 0.74 -13.41
CA ILE A 93 3.05 -0.38 -13.82
C ILE A 93 3.19 -1.32 -12.64
N VAL A 94 2.54 -2.48 -12.69
CA VAL A 94 2.83 -3.60 -11.77
C VAL A 94 4.07 -4.30 -12.30
N LEU A 95 5.18 -4.14 -11.59
CA LEU A 95 6.48 -4.68 -11.95
C LEU A 95 6.60 -6.14 -11.55
N CYS A 96 6.81 -6.99 -12.55
CA CYS A 96 7.07 -8.41 -12.44
C CYS A 96 8.53 -8.68 -12.87
N PRO A 97 9.43 -8.97 -11.91
CA PRO A 97 10.85 -9.17 -12.19
C PRO A 97 11.12 -10.23 -13.27
N GLY A 98 12.05 -9.92 -14.18
CA GLY A 98 12.41 -10.75 -15.34
C GLY A 98 11.39 -10.76 -16.48
N LEU A 99 10.32 -9.96 -16.40
CA LEU A 99 9.29 -9.87 -17.44
C LEU A 99 9.16 -8.47 -18.03
N ASN A 100 8.82 -7.48 -17.19
CA ASN A 100 8.60 -6.09 -17.60
C ASN A 100 9.51 -5.10 -16.84
N ASP A 101 10.69 -5.55 -16.41
CA ASP A 101 11.77 -4.73 -15.86
C ASP A 101 12.82 -4.36 -16.93
N GLY A 102 13.87 -3.64 -16.53
CA GLY A 102 14.96 -3.26 -17.42
C GLY A 102 14.51 -2.44 -18.63
N GLU A 103 14.88 -2.87 -19.84
CA GLU A 103 14.56 -2.15 -21.08
C GLU A 103 13.05 -2.10 -21.37
N GLU A 104 12.29 -3.13 -21.00
CA GLU A 104 10.83 -3.12 -21.16
C GLU A 104 10.17 -2.08 -20.25
N LEU A 105 10.71 -1.89 -19.02
CA LEU A 105 10.26 -0.83 -18.12
C LEU A 105 10.57 0.55 -18.68
N LYS A 106 11.81 0.77 -19.14
CA LYS A 106 12.23 2.05 -19.76
C LYS A 106 11.37 2.41 -20.96
N ARG A 107 11.11 1.43 -21.85
CA ARG A 107 10.21 1.60 -22.99
C ARG A 107 8.81 2.01 -22.54
N THR A 108 8.25 1.27 -21.59
CA THR A 108 6.89 1.51 -21.04
C THR A 108 6.80 2.94 -20.47
N VAL A 109 7.76 3.35 -19.63
CA VAL A 109 7.79 4.69 -19.04
C VAL A 109 7.90 5.79 -20.10
N SER A 110 8.75 5.59 -21.13
CA SER A 110 8.92 6.56 -22.21
C SER A 110 7.64 6.72 -23.06
N GLU A 111 7.01 5.61 -23.44
CA GLU A 111 5.78 5.62 -24.23
C GLU A 111 4.61 6.24 -23.45
N LEU A 112 4.48 5.93 -22.15
CA LEU A 112 3.48 6.58 -21.29
C LEU A 112 3.78 8.08 -21.10
N GLY A 113 5.05 8.45 -20.92
CA GLY A 113 5.46 9.84 -20.80
C GLY A 113 5.18 10.67 -22.05
N SER A 114 5.21 10.05 -23.24
CA SER A 114 4.86 10.71 -24.50
C SER A 114 3.39 11.14 -24.58
N LEU A 115 2.52 10.57 -23.73
CA LEU A 115 1.11 10.92 -23.63
C LEU A 115 0.83 12.06 -22.65
N TYR A 116 1.84 12.67 -22.03
CA TYR A 116 1.66 13.92 -21.29
C TYR A 116 1.14 15.03 -22.23
N PRO A 117 0.13 15.86 -21.83
CA PRO A 117 -0.45 15.99 -20.50
C PRO A 117 -1.72 15.15 -20.27
N ALA A 118 -2.02 14.14 -21.08
CA ALA A 118 -3.13 13.24 -20.77
C ALA A 118 -2.75 12.28 -19.63
N VAL A 119 -1.56 11.68 -19.67
CA VAL A 119 -0.98 10.94 -18.53
C VAL A 119 -0.40 11.95 -17.53
N GLN A 120 -0.99 12.01 -16.34
CA GLN A 120 -0.63 12.93 -15.25
C GLN A 120 0.38 12.32 -14.28
N SER A 121 0.37 11.00 -14.10
CA SER A 121 1.36 10.27 -13.30
C SER A 121 1.51 8.81 -13.75
N ILE A 122 2.68 8.25 -13.48
CA ILE A 122 3.07 6.87 -13.72
C ILE A 122 3.57 6.30 -12.38
N GLY A 123 2.73 5.50 -11.73
CA GLY A 123 3.11 4.75 -10.53
C GLY A 123 3.77 3.43 -10.89
N ILE A 124 4.92 3.12 -10.29
CA ILE A 124 5.57 1.81 -10.42
C ILE A 124 5.43 1.11 -9.07
N VAL A 125 4.83 -0.08 -9.07
CA VAL A 125 4.59 -0.87 -7.85
C VAL A 125 5.09 -2.30 -8.06
N PRO A 126 5.66 -2.99 -7.04
CA PRO A 126 6.03 -4.38 -7.18
C PRO A 126 4.79 -5.29 -7.27
N VAL A 127 4.93 -6.45 -7.91
CA VAL A 127 3.86 -7.45 -7.92
C VAL A 127 3.58 -8.00 -6.51
N GLY A 128 2.32 -7.91 -6.08
CA GLY A 128 1.84 -8.55 -4.85
C GLY A 128 1.52 -10.03 -5.09
N LEU A 129 2.09 -10.92 -4.27
CA LEU A 129 1.91 -12.37 -4.38
C LEU A 129 1.36 -12.95 -3.07
N THR A 130 0.37 -13.85 -3.18
CA THR A 130 -0.14 -14.63 -2.05
C THR A 130 0.30 -16.09 -2.18
N SER A 131 0.06 -16.92 -1.16
CA SER A 131 0.28 -18.38 -1.24
C SER A 131 -0.75 -19.12 -2.10
N TYR A 132 -1.85 -18.49 -2.52
CA TYR A 132 -2.94 -19.12 -3.26
C TYR A 132 -2.76 -18.91 -4.77
N ARG A 133 -1.66 -19.43 -5.33
CA ARG A 133 -1.30 -19.24 -6.74
C ARG A 133 -1.15 -20.53 -7.54
N GLU A 134 -1.69 -21.63 -7.02
CA GLU A 134 -1.66 -22.92 -7.72
C GLU A 134 -2.37 -22.81 -9.08
N GLY A 135 -1.69 -23.25 -10.15
CA GLY A 135 -2.19 -23.14 -11.53
C GLY A 135 -2.08 -21.76 -12.18
N LEU A 136 -1.56 -20.73 -11.48
CA LEU A 136 -1.31 -19.40 -12.06
C LEU A 136 0.09 -19.28 -12.67
N PHE A 137 0.27 -18.28 -13.54
CA PHE A 137 1.59 -18.00 -14.13
C PHE A 137 2.66 -17.77 -13.03
N PRO A 138 3.84 -18.41 -13.13
CA PRO A 138 4.87 -18.31 -12.11
C PRO A 138 5.44 -16.88 -12.08
N LEU A 139 5.27 -16.22 -10.94
CA LEU A 139 5.81 -14.89 -10.66
C LEU A 139 6.65 -14.99 -9.39
N ARG A 140 7.67 -14.14 -9.28
CA ARG A 140 8.49 -13.98 -8.08
C ARG A 140 8.46 -12.54 -7.61
N ARG A 141 8.83 -12.31 -6.35
CA ARG A 141 8.96 -10.97 -5.80
C ARG A 141 10.23 -10.28 -6.28
N VAL A 142 10.18 -8.96 -6.18
CA VAL A 142 11.34 -8.08 -6.29
C VAL A 142 12.24 -8.36 -5.08
N THR A 143 13.53 -8.54 -5.35
CA THR A 143 14.55 -8.69 -4.30
C THR A 143 15.09 -7.33 -3.84
N PRO A 144 15.70 -7.21 -2.65
CA PRO A 144 16.29 -5.95 -2.20
C PRO A 144 17.29 -5.30 -3.19
N PRO A 145 18.21 -6.05 -3.85
CA PRO A 145 19.08 -5.47 -4.87
C PRO A 145 18.34 -4.96 -6.11
N GLU A 146 17.27 -5.64 -6.53
CA GLU A 146 16.43 -5.20 -7.65
C GLU A 146 15.63 -3.94 -7.27
N ALA A 147 15.11 -3.87 -6.03
CA ALA A 147 14.45 -2.68 -5.52
C ALA A 147 15.39 -1.46 -5.53
N ALA A 148 16.65 -1.62 -5.12
CA ALA A 148 17.66 -0.57 -5.21
C ALA A 148 17.90 -0.12 -6.66
N ALA A 149 18.05 -1.06 -7.60
CA ALA A 149 18.23 -0.72 -9.02
C ALA A 149 17.02 0.00 -9.64
N ILE A 150 15.81 -0.28 -9.15
CA ILE A 150 14.59 0.43 -9.57
C ILE A 150 14.57 1.85 -9.00
N ILE A 151 15.00 2.04 -7.74
CA ILE A 151 15.12 3.37 -7.13
C ILE A 151 16.09 4.25 -7.92
N GLU A 152 17.25 3.72 -8.32
CA GLU A 152 18.20 4.45 -9.16
C GLU A 152 17.59 4.91 -10.50
N GLN A 153 16.75 4.07 -11.12
CA GLN A 153 16.03 4.44 -12.35
C GLN A 153 14.95 5.50 -12.08
N LEU A 154 14.23 5.39 -10.97
CA LEU A 154 13.23 6.37 -10.55
C LEU A 154 13.84 7.75 -10.35
N GLU A 155 15.03 7.83 -9.75
CA GLU A 155 15.76 9.09 -9.58
C GLU A 155 16.13 9.74 -10.92
N GLN A 156 16.58 8.93 -11.89
CA GLN A 156 16.89 9.41 -13.24
C GLN A 156 15.64 9.96 -13.94
N TRP A 157 14.52 9.24 -13.91
CA TRP A 157 13.27 9.71 -14.51
C TRP A 157 12.75 10.97 -13.81
N GLN A 158 12.83 11.04 -12.49
CA GLN A 158 12.42 12.22 -11.72
C GLN A 158 13.23 13.45 -12.10
N HIS A 159 14.55 13.31 -12.24
CA HIS A 159 15.41 14.40 -12.72
C HIS A 159 15.06 14.83 -14.15
N ASP A 160 14.86 13.88 -15.06
CA ASP A 160 14.57 14.16 -16.46
C ASP A 160 13.21 14.84 -16.66
N TYR A 161 12.15 14.32 -16.04
CA TYR A 161 10.82 14.90 -16.16
C TYR A 161 10.69 16.23 -15.43
N ARG A 162 11.35 16.43 -14.28
CA ARG A 162 11.35 17.75 -13.62
C ARG A 162 12.01 18.82 -14.49
N ARG A 163 13.09 18.50 -15.20
CA ARG A 163 13.72 19.44 -16.15
C ARG A 163 12.83 19.75 -17.35
N ARG A 164 12.06 18.78 -17.83
CA ARG A 164 11.26 18.91 -19.06
C ARG A 164 9.86 19.47 -18.83
N LEU A 165 9.24 19.15 -17.69
CA LEU A 165 7.82 19.34 -17.41
C LEU A 165 7.57 20.07 -16.08
N GLU A 166 8.62 20.43 -15.33
CA GLU A 166 8.52 20.99 -13.98
C GLU A 166 7.76 20.08 -12.99
N ARG A 167 7.74 18.76 -13.27
CA ARG A 167 7.03 17.74 -12.48
C ARG A 167 7.74 16.38 -12.56
N GLY A 168 7.58 15.54 -11.54
CA GLY A 168 8.25 14.23 -11.47
C GLY A 168 7.74 13.17 -12.45
N LEU A 169 6.43 13.16 -12.74
CA LEU A 169 5.67 12.23 -13.58
C LEU A 169 5.75 10.74 -13.19
N VAL A 170 6.91 10.21 -12.82
CA VAL A 170 7.13 8.79 -12.48
C VAL A 170 7.44 8.64 -10.99
N TYR A 171 6.70 7.79 -10.29
CA TYR A 171 6.84 7.62 -8.84
C TYR A 171 6.87 6.12 -8.50
N GLY A 172 7.74 5.73 -7.57
CA GLY A 172 7.84 4.35 -7.08
C GLY A 172 7.08 4.14 -5.78
N ALA A 173 6.52 2.93 -5.60
CA ALA A 173 5.93 2.49 -4.34
C ALA A 173 6.93 2.61 -3.18
N ASP A 174 6.42 2.97 -2.01
CA ASP A 174 7.22 3.01 -0.78
C ASP A 174 7.83 1.64 -0.46
N GLU A 175 7.20 0.55 -0.90
CA GLU A 175 7.72 -0.82 -0.76
C GLU A 175 9.12 -0.98 -1.35
N PHE A 176 9.48 -0.31 -2.46
CA PHE A 176 10.84 -0.40 -2.99
C PHE A 176 11.88 0.14 -2.00
N TYR A 177 11.60 1.30 -1.41
CA TYR A 177 12.50 1.94 -0.44
C TYR A 177 12.62 1.12 0.85
N LEU A 178 11.48 0.62 1.36
CA LEU A 178 11.44 -0.23 2.55
C LEU A 178 12.17 -1.57 2.32
N LEU A 179 11.98 -2.22 1.16
CA LEU A 179 12.68 -3.46 0.81
C LEU A 179 14.18 -3.25 0.63
N ALA A 180 14.59 -2.15 -0.01
CA ALA A 180 16.00 -1.81 -0.23
C ALA A 180 16.71 -1.30 1.03
N GLY A 181 15.96 -0.99 2.11
CA GLY A 181 16.50 -0.34 3.30
C GLY A 181 17.02 1.07 3.03
N GLN A 182 16.45 1.75 2.03
CA GLN A 182 16.85 3.10 1.61
C GLN A 182 15.89 4.16 2.19
N PRO A 183 16.38 5.39 2.41
CA PRO A 183 15.51 6.47 2.89
C PRO A 183 14.43 6.81 1.86
N LEU A 184 13.23 7.12 2.36
CA LEU A 184 12.15 7.62 1.53
C LEU A 184 12.49 9.02 0.98
N PRO A 185 12.08 9.35 -0.26
CA PRO A 185 12.25 10.70 -0.81
C PRO A 185 11.63 11.80 0.07
N PRO A 186 12.13 13.05 -0.04
CA PRO A 186 11.52 14.20 0.66
C PRO A 186 10.13 14.52 0.09
N LEU A 187 9.32 15.27 0.84
CA LEU A 187 7.93 15.60 0.46
C LEU A 187 7.81 16.21 -0.96
N ALA A 188 8.75 17.07 -1.36
CA ALA A 188 8.77 17.69 -2.69
C ALA A 188 8.89 16.69 -3.86
N TYR A 189 9.38 15.47 -3.61
CA TYR A 189 9.47 14.41 -4.63
C TYR A 189 8.10 13.97 -5.15
N TYR A 190 7.08 14.03 -4.30
CA TYR A 190 5.76 13.45 -4.57
C TYR A 190 4.80 14.41 -5.29
N ASP A 191 5.23 15.65 -5.54
CA ASP A 191 4.41 16.72 -6.11
C ASP A 191 3.11 16.94 -5.29
N ASP A 192 1.96 16.55 -5.84
CA ASP A 192 0.63 16.61 -5.21
C ASP A 192 0.12 15.23 -4.74
N PHE A 193 1.02 14.24 -4.61
CA PHE A 193 0.73 12.86 -4.21
C PHE A 193 -0.30 12.15 -5.12
N PRO A 194 -0.07 12.07 -6.44
CA PRO A 194 -1.09 11.63 -7.40
C PRO A 194 -1.34 10.11 -7.44
N GLN A 195 -0.78 9.36 -6.48
CA GLN A 195 -0.68 7.90 -6.52
C GLN A 195 -0.76 7.27 -5.11
N THR A 196 -1.37 7.95 -4.14
CA THR A 196 -1.49 7.44 -2.76
C THR A 196 -2.23 6.12 -2.68
N GLU A 197 -3.22 5.91 -3.57
CA GLU A 197 -4.01 4.68 -3.69
C GLU A 197 -3.14 3.47 -4.08
N ASN A 198 -1.96 3.72 -4.67
CA ASN A 198 -0.97 2.72 -5.07
C ASN A 198 0.15 2.50 -4.06
N GLY A 199 0.03 3.06 -2.85
CA GLY A 199 1.07 2.94 -1.83
C GLY A 199 2.33 3.76 -2.15
N ILE A 200 2.16 4.87 -2.88
CA ILE A 200 3.23 5.81 -3.20
C ILE A 200 3.07 7.05 -2.31
N GLY A 201 4.04 7.28 -1.41
CA GLY A 201 4.11 8.46 -0.55
C GLY A 201 3.37 8.36 0.77
N LEU A 202 2.64 7.27 1.05
CA LEU A 202 1.94 7.07 2.33
C LEU A 202 2.91 7.08 3.53
N THR A 203 4.07 6.44 3.38
CA THR A 203 5.11 6.37 4.40
C THR A 203 5.74 7.74 4.63
N ARG A 204 5.91 8.54 3.57
CA ARG A 204 6.41 9.92 3.69
C ARG A 204 5.43 10.78 4.50
N LEU A 205 4.14 10.74 4.14
CA LEU A 205 3.08 11.46 4.87
C LEU A 205 3.04 11.03 6.34
N PHE A 206 3.08 9.73 6.60
CA PHE A 206 3.14 9.16 7.95
C PHE A 206 4.34 9.72 8.75
N LEU A 207 5.53 9.77 8.14
CA LEU A 207 6.73 10.29 8.80
C LEU A 207 6.64 11.79 9.09
N ASP A 208 6.03 12.58 8.21
CA ASP A 208 5.86 14.03 8.40
C ASP A 208 4.86 14.34 9.53
N GLU A 209 3.74 13.61 9.56
CA GLU A 209 2.77 13.69 10.66
C GLU A 209 3.38 13.26 11.99
N PHE A 210 4.14 12.16 11.98
CA PHE A 210 4.84 11.66 13.16
C PHE A 210 5.81 12.72 13.70
N ALA A 211 6.65 13.29 12.83
CA ALA A 211 7.61 14.33 13.22
C ALA A 211 6.92 15.56 13.82
N THR A 212 5.80 15.99 13.22
CA THR A 212 5.00 17.12 13.69
C THR A 212 4.41 16.84 15.08
N ALA A 213 3.79 15.68 15.26
CA ALA A 213 3.13 15.29 16.49
C ALA A 213 4.10 14.92 17.62
N LEU A 214 5.34 14.51 17.31
CA LEU A 214 6.38 14.16 18.28
C LEU A 214 6.69 15.30 19.26
N SER A 215 6.57 16.55 18.79
CA SER A 215 6.79 17.76 19.61
C SER A 215 5.75 17.96 20.72
N LYS A 216 4.58 17.32 20.59
CA LYS A 216 3.44 17.46 21.50
C LYS A 216 3.41 16.39 22.59
N LEU A 217 4.38 15.46 22.61
CA LEU A 217 4.38 14.36 23.55
C LEU A 217 4.68 14.81 24.99
N PRO A 218 4.04 14.16 25.99
CA PRO A 218 4.39 14.38 27.39
C PRO A 218 5.79 13.81 27.69
N ARG A 219 6.51 14.40 28.66
CA ARG A 219 7.83 13.89 29.10
C ARG A 219 7.72 12.64 29.99
N LYS A 220 6.53 12.33 30.51
CA LYS A 220 6.26 11.22 31.42
C LYS A 220 4.77 10.87 31.34
N LEU A 221 4.45 9.59 31.36
CA LEU A 221 3.06 9.11 31.49
C LEU A 221 2.54 9.27 32.93
N SER A 222 1.22 9.42 33.10
CA SER A 222 0.63 9.46 34.44
C SER A 222 0.80 8.12 35.16
N ARG A 223 0.75 7.02 34.40
CA ARG A 223 0.98 5.64 34.86
C ARG A 223 1.93 4.93 33.90
N PRO A 224 2.85 4.09 34.42
CA PRO A 224 3.64 3.24 33.55
C PRO A 224 2.75 2.32 32.69
N SER A 225 3.12 2.11 31.43
CA SER A 225 2.37 1.28 30.49
C SER A 225 3.28 0.52 29.53
N ARG A 226 2.84 -0.67 29.13
CA ARG A 226 3.48 -1.50 28.10
C ARG A 226 2.63 -1.60 26.83
N ILE A 227 3.07 -0.98 25.75
CA ILE A 227 2.33 -0.95 24.48
C ILE A 227 2.90 -1.97 23.50
N VAL A 228 2.01 -2.72 22.86
CA VAL A 228 2.36 -3.63 21.76
C VAL A 228 1.85 -3.02 20.46
N VAL A 229 2.74 -2.68 19.54
CA VAL A 229 2.39 -2.18 18.21
C VAL A 229 2.43 -3.34 17.24
N ALA A 230 1.27 -3.87 16.84
CA ALA A 230 1.21 -4.95 15.85
C ALA A 230 1.10 -4.39 14.44
N THR A 231 1.95 -4.87 13.52
CA THR A 231 1.99 -4.40 12.14
C THR A 231 2.42 -5.51 11.16
N GLY A 232 2.35 -5.22 9.86
CA GLY A 232 2.93 -6.06 8.81
C GLY A 232 4.46 -6.01 8.82
N THR A 233 5.09 -7.07 8.30
CA THR A 233 6.54 -7.25 8.36
C THR A 233 7.34 -6.23 7.57
N LEU A 234 6.78 -5.65 6.49
CA LEU A 234 7.51 -4.72 5.62
C LEU A 234 7.89 -3.41 6.33
N ILE A 235 6.94 -2.80 7.05
CA ILE A 235 7.15 -1.50 7.71
C ILE A 235 7.70 -1.63 9.14
N ALA A 236 7.71 -2.86 9.69
CA ALA A 236 8.08 -3.08 11.09
C ALA A 236 9.47 -2.52 11.46
N PRO A 237 10.55 -2.64 10.65
CA PRO A 237 11.84 -2.05 11.00
C PRO A 237 11.78 -0.52 11.15
N LEU A 238 11.02 0.16 10.29
CA LEU A 238 10.80 1.60 10.38
C LEU A 238 10.04 1.96 11.66
N LEU A 239 8.94 1.25 11.95
CA LEU A 239 8.16 1.49 13.17
C LEU A 239 8.98 1.21 14.44
N GLN A 240 9.84 0.20 14.45
CA GLN A 240 10.75 -0.07 15.57
C GLN A 240 11.63 1.13 15.88
N HIS A 241 12.23 1.74 14.86
CA HIS A 241 13.05 2.93 15.02
C HIS A 241 12.25 4.12 15.57
N LEU A 242 11.05 4.35 15.02
CA LEU A 242 10.16 5.43 15.45
C LEU A 242 9.70 5.25 16.90
N VAL A 243 9.22 4.05 17.25
CA VAL A 243 8.76 3.72 18.61
C VAL A 243 9.90 3.83 19.62
N GLN A 244 11.11 3.38 19.27
CA GLN A 244 12.29 3.52 20.12
C GLN A 244 12.63 5.00 20.38
N SER A 245 12.47 5.87 19.37
CA SER A 245 12.68 7.31 19.54
C SER A 245 11.69 7.96 20.53
N VAL A 246 10.49 7.38 20.66
CA VAL A 246 9.43 7.82 21.57
C VAL A 246 9.67 7.31 22.98
N THR A 247 9.93 6.00 23.15
CA THR A 247 10.18 5.38 24.46
C THR A 247 11.42 5.98 25.15
N ALA A 248 12.43 6.41 24.38
CA ALA A 248 13.58 7.14 24.91
C ALA A 248 13.23 8.53 25.49
N LYS A 249 12.15 9.15 25.03
CA LYS A 249 11.73 10.51 25.42
C LYS A 249 10.65 10.53 26.50
N VAL A 250 9.80 9.51 26.56
CA VAL A 250 8.63 9.46 27.44
C VAL A 250 8.89 8.52 28.62
N ARG A 251 9.10 9.07 29.81
CA ARG A 251 9.32 8.24 31.02
C ARG A 251 8.07 7.45 31.39
N GLY A 252 8.25 6.17 31.72
CA GLY A 252 7.15 5.26 32.08
C GLY A 252 6.48 4.58 30.89
N LEU A 253 6.89 4.89 29.65
CA LEU A 253 6.44 4.18 28.46
C LEU A 253 7.44 3.10 28.06
N GLU A 254 6.98 1.85 28.06
CA GLU A 254 7.64 0.74 27.39
C GLU A 254 6.81 0.34 26.18
N ALA A 255 7.45 0.07 25.03
CA ALA A 255 6.73 -0.38 23.85
C ALA A 255 7.54 -1.36 23.02
N GLN A 256 6.85 -2.33 22.41
CA GLN A 256 7.43 -3.29 21.48
C GLN A 256 6.63 -3.31 20.18
N VAL A 257 7.34 -3.29 19.06
CA VAL A 257 6.74 -3.48 17.73
C VAL A 257 6.84 -4.95 17.36
N VAL A 258 5.70 -5.56 17.04
CA VAL A 258 5.62 -6.95 16.60
C VAL A 258 5.31 -6.99 15.11
N ALA A 259 6.27 -7.50 14.34
CA ALA A 259 6.11 -7.82 12.94
C ALA A 259 5.31 -9.14 12.84
N VAL A 260 4.04 -9.07 12.46
CA VAL A 260 3.17 -10.24 12.41
C VAL A 260 3.24 -10.86 11.01
N PRO A 261 3.68 -12.13 10.88
CA PRO A 261 3.63 -12.84 9.61
C PRO A 261 2.19 -13.09 9.19
N ASN A 262 1.90 -12.94 7.89
CA ASN A 262 0.58 -13.20 7.35
C ASN A 262 0.40 -14.70 7.10
N ILE A 263 -0.49 -15.35 7.84
CA ILE A 263 -0.84 -16.76 7.65
C ILE A 263 -2.02 -16.85 6.70
N LEU A 264 -2.96 -15.90 6.77
CA LEU A 264 -4.20 -15.87 5.98
C LEU A 264 -3.94 -15.86 4.47
N PHE A 265 -3.06 -14.99 3.99
CA PHE A 265 -2.66 -14.85 2.59
C PHE A 265 -1.29 -15.47 2.29
N GLY A 266 -0.54 -15.83 3.34
CA GLY A 266 0.83 -16.34 3.24
C GLY A 266 1.91 -15.28 3.48
N PRO A 267 3.13 -15.72 3.84
CA PRO A 267 4.18 -14.86 4.40
C PRO A 267 4.72 -13.81 3.42
N GLU A 268 4.45 -13.98 2.12
CA GLU A 268 4.82 -13.02 1.08
C GLU A 268 3.95 -11.75 1.11
N VAL A 269 2.79 -11.80 1.75
CA VAL A 269 1.97 -10.61 2.01
C VAL A 269 2.47 -9.96 3.30
N THR A 270 3.08 -8.79 3.15
CA THR A 270 3.89 -8.15 4.21
C THR A 270 3.29 -6.84 4.75
N VAL A 271 2.14 -6.42 4.21
CA VAL A 271 1.45 -5.18 4.60
C VAL A 271 0.44 -5.41 5.73
N ALA A 272 0.26 -4.39 6.57
CA ALA A 272 -0.61 -4.46 7.74
C ALA A 272 -2.09 -4.67 7.37
N GLY A 273 -2.60 -3.96 6.36
CA GLY A 273 -4.04 -4.00 6.00
C GLY A 273 -4.55 -5.33 5.47
N LEU A 274 -3.67 -6.32 5.26
CA LEU A 274 -4.02 -7.66 4.82
C LEU A 274 -3.84 -8.72 5.91
N LEU A 275 -3.52 -8.33 7.14
CA LEU A 275 -3.47 -9.23 8.29
C LEU A 275 -4.88 -9.56 8.79
N GLY A 276 -5.14 -10.84 9.03
CA GLY A 276 -6.34 -11.34 9.70
C GLY A 276 -6.23 -11.33 11.23
N GLY A 277 -7.36 -11.45 11.92
CA GLY A 277 -7.36 -11.56 13.38
C GLY A 277 -6.64 -12.82 13.87
N ARG A 278 -6.67 -13.91 13.10
CA ARG A 278 -5.93 -15.15 13.41
C ARG A 278 -4.42 -14.97 13.29
N ASP A 279 -3.95 -14.16 12.34
CA ASP A 279 -2.53 -13.83 12.21
C ASP A 279 -2.05 -13.12 13.49
N LEU A 280 -2.81 -12.12 13.95
CA LEU A 280 -2.53 -11.39 15.18
C LEU A 280 -2.59 -12.31 16.41
N LEU A 281 -3.61 -13.17 16.50
CA LEU A 281 -3.74 -14.11 17.62
C LEU A 281 -2.54 -15.08 17.70
N ALA A 282 -2.00 -15.52 16.56
CA ALA A 282 -0.82 -16.37 16.53
C ALA A 282 0.45 -15.59 16.88
N GLY A 283 0.63 -14.40 16.31
CA GLY A 283 1.86 -13.60 16.43
C GLY A 283 2.02 -12.84 17.74
N LEU A 284 0.95 -12.60 18.52
CA LEU A 284 1.00 -11.71 19.68
C LEU A 284 1.00 -12.41 21.04
N LYS A 285 0.90 -13.75 21.13
CA LYS A 285 0.70 -14.45 22.42
C LYS A 285 1.78 -14.13 23.45
N GLU A 286 3.05 -14.20 23.05
CA GLU A 286 4.19 -13.98 23.93
C GLU A 286 4.28 -12.51 24.37
N THR A 287 4.21 -11.58 23.41
CA THR A 287 4.28 -10.14 23.70
C THR A 287 3.07 -9.64 24.50
N ALA A 288 1.89 -10.24 24.31
CA ALA A 288 0.72 -9.95 25.13
C ALA A 288 0.95 -10.32 26.59
N ALA A 289 1.64 -11.44 26.88
CA ALA A 289 1.97 -11.82 28.25
C ALA A 289 2.88 -10.78 28.92
N TRP A 290 3.92 -10.32 28.22
CA TRP A 290 4.79 -9.22 28.68
C TRP A 290 4.01 -7.93 28.96
N ALA A 291 3.07 -7.56 28.08
CA ALA A 291 2.32 -6.33 28.22
C ALA A 291 1.32 -6.36 29.39
N ARG A 292 0.72 -7.52 29.71
CA ARG A 292 -0.24 -7.67 30.83
C ARG A 292 0.35 -7.31 32.19
N GLU A 293 1.66 -7.41 32.36
CA GLU A 293 2.33 -7.10 33.63
C GLU A 293 2.27 -5.62 34.01
N ASN A 294 1.97 -4.70 33.07
CA ASN A 294 1.99 -3.27 33.36
C ASN A 294 1.06 -2.45 32.45
N ASN A 295 -0.23 -2.37 32.82
CA ASN A 295 -1.27 -1.56 32.14
C ASN A 295 -1.25 -1.70 30.60
N GLY A 296 -1.01 -2.91 30.09
CA GLY A 296 -0.68 -3.08 28.69
C GLY A 296 -1.86 -2.92 27.73
N VAL A 297 -1.54 -2.52 26.50
CA VAL A 297 -2.50 -2.38 25.39
C VAL A 297 -1.84 -2.83 24.09
N ILE A 298 -2.56 -3.56 23.25
CA ILE A 298 -2.19 -3.79 21.86
C ILE A 298 -2.82 -2.69 21.02
N ILE A 299 -2.00 -1.99 20.23
CA ILE A 299 -2.47 -1.10 19.18
C ILE A 299 -2.25 -1.74 17.82
N ILE A 300 -3.25 -1.58 16.96
CA ILE A 300 -3.26 -2.03 15.57
C ILE A 300 -3.64 -0.83 14.68
N PRO A 301 -3.09 -0.72 13.45
CA PRO A 301 -3.55 0.30 12.51
C PRO A 301 -4.97 -0.03 12.06
N GLU A 302 -5.83 0.98 11.98
CA GLU A 302 -7.25 0.82 11.62
C GLU A 302 -7.45 0.22 10.22
N VAL A 303 -6.46 0.33 9.32
CA VAL A 303 -6.49 -0.28 7.99
C VAL A 303 -6.58 -1.81 8.03
N MET A 304 -6.31 -2.46 9.17
CA MET A 304 -6.57 -3.89 9.39
C MET A 304 -8.07 -4.22 9.50
N LEU A 305 -8.91 -3.22 9.73
CA LEU A 305 -10.34 -3.37 9.95
C LEU A 305 -11.13 -2.81 8.77
N LYS A 306 -12.33 -3.35 8.59
CA LYS A 306 -13.30 -2.79 7.65
C LYS A 306 -13.76 -1.40 8.12
N SER A 307 -13.90 -0.45 7.22
CA SER A 307 -14.23 0.95 7.56
C SER A 307 -15.64 1.15 8.14
N ASP A 308 -16.60 0.31 7.75
CA ASP A 308 -18.00 0.37 8.19
C ASP A 308 -18.35 -0.62 9.32
N ALA A 309 -17.39 -1.47 9.71
CA ALA A 309 -17.57 -2.47 10.76
C ALA A 309 -16.21 -2.87 11.35
N ALA A 310 -16.10 -2.90 12.69
CA ALA A 310 -14.85 -3.31 13.37
C ALA A 310 -14.58 -4.83 13.25
N LEU A 311 -14.26 -5.27 12.04
CA LEU A 311 -14.02 -6.66 11.63
C LEU A 311 -12.73 -6.76 10.82
N PHE A 312 -11.93 -7.77 11.14
CA PHE A 312 -10.79 -8.20 10.33
C PHE A 312 -11.28 -8.89 9.04
N LEU A 313 -10.33 -9.29 8.17
CA LEU A 313 -10.61 -10.00 6.92
C LEU A 313 -11.18 -11.42 7.13
N ASP A 314 -10.91 -12.03 8.27
CA ASP A 314 -11.37 -13.36 8.69
C ASP A 314 -12.55 -13.32 9.68
N ASP A 315 -13.30 -12.21 9.68
CA ASP A 315 -14.51 -11.95 10.48
C ASP A 315 -14.34 -12.02 12.01
N LEU A 316 -13.09 -12.05 12.50
CA LEU A 316 -12.81 -11.79 13.91
C LEU A 316 -13.04 -10.30 14.23
N THR A 317 -13.39 -10.03 15.48
CA THR A 317 -13.52 -8.67 16.01
C THR A 317 -12.33 -8.35 16.92
N PRO A 318 -11.95 -7.07 17.07
CA PRO A 318 -10.98 -6.65 18.07
C PRO A 318 -11.36 -7.09 19.49
N GLY A 319 -12.66 -7.13 19.82
CA GLY A 319 -13.14 -7.59 21.13
C GLY A 319 -12.88 -9.08 21.39
N LYS A 320 -13.09 -9.95 20.38
CA LYS A 320 -12.73 -11.38 20.50
C LYS A 320 -11.22 -11.55 20.62
N LEU A 321 -10.45 -10.82 19.81
CA LEU A 321 -8.99 -10.85 19.88
C LEU A 321 -8.50 -10.39 21.27
N ALA A 322 -9.09 -9.34 21.82
CA ALA A 322 -8.77 -8.82 23.15
C ALA A 322 -9.11 -9.83 24.27
N ALA A 323 -10.23 -10.54 24.16
CA ALA A 323 -10.61 -11.58 25.11
C ALA A 323 -9.62 -12.76 25.09
N GLU A 324 -9.26 -13.24 23.90
CA GLU A 324 -8.29 -14.34 23.72
C GLU A 324 -6.88 -13.95 24.16
N LEU A 325 -6.46 -12.72 23.87
CA LEU A 325 -5.17 -12.19 24.28
C LEU A 325 -5.19 -11.57 25.68
N GLY A 326 -6.31 -11.60 26.41
CA GLY A 326 -6.42 -11.03 27.77
C GLY A 326 -5.85 -9.61 27.90
N LEU A 327 -5.94 -8.79 26.85
CA LEU A 327 -5.35 -7.46 26.78
C LEU A 327 -6.22 -6.59 25.85
N PRO A 328 -6.50 -5.31 26.19
CA PRO A 328 -7.22 -4.43 25.28
C PRO A 328 -6.53 -4.33 23.91
N VAL A 329 -7.32 -4.47 22.85
CA VAL A 329 -6.88 -4.24 21.46
C VAL A 329 -7.56 -2.98 20.95
N ARG A 330 -6.76 -2.03 20.48
CA ARG A 330 -7.23 -0.73 20.00
C ARG A 330 -6.77 -0.47 18.57
N ALA A 331 -7.73 -0.17 17.70
CA ALA A 331 -7.43 0.39 16.40
C ALA A 331 -7.05 1.86 16.55
N VAL A 332 -5.96 2.27 15.91
CA VAL A 332 -5.52 3.67 15.83
C VAL A 332 -5.49 4.12 14.38
N PRO A 333 -5.69 5.42 14.11
CA PRO A 333 -5.56 5.97 12.77
C PRO A 333 -4.23 5.55 12.12
N THR A 334 -4.27 5.25 10.81
CA THR A 334 -3.06 4.81 10.08
C THR A 334 -2.19 6.02 9.69
N THR A 335 -1.87 6.85 10.70
CA THR A 335 -1.20 8.14 10.59
C THR A 335 -0.07 8.22 11.61
N GLY A 336 0.89 9.13 11.37
CA GLY A 336 2.01 9.32 12.29
C GLY A 336 1.55 9.80 13.67
N GLU A 337 0.54 10.68 13.68
CA GLU A 337 -0.13 11.13 14.90
C GLU A 337 -0.91 9.99 15.57
N GLY A 338 -1.63 9.17 14.80
CA GLY A 338 -2.39 8.03 15.32
C GLY A 338 -1.51 7.02 16.07
N LEU A 339 -0.31 6.73 15.55
CA LEU A 339 0.69 5.92 16.25
C LEU A 339 1.05 6.54 17.61
N LEU A 340 1.37 7.85 17.64
CA LEU A 340 1.76 8.53 18.87
C LEU A 340 0.63 8.56 19.90
N GLN A 341 -0.60 8.84 19.48
CA GLN A 341 -1.79 8.79 20.35
C GLN A 341 -2.00 7.37 20.92
N GLY A 342 -1.75 6.34 20.12
CA GLY A 342 -1.78 4.95 20.58
C GLY A 342 -0.71 4.62 21.62
N LEU A 343 0.50 5.15 21.45
CA LEU A 343 1.63 4.90 22.37
C LEU A 343 1.44 5.54 23.74
N ILE A 344 0.79 6.71 23.82
CA ILE A 344 0.53 7.40 25.09
C ILE A 344 -0.87 7.11 25.65
N TRP A 345 -1.51 6.05 25.15
CA TRP A 345 -2.86 5.71 25.58
C TRP A 345 -2.89 5.38 27.08
N GLU A 346 -3.76 6.08 27.81
CA GLU A 346 -4.03 5.80 29.21
C GLU A 346 -5.42 5.15 29.33
N THR A 347 -5.48 3.93 29.87
CA THR A 347 -6.75 3.23 30.10
C THR A 347 -7.60 4.04 31.08
N PRO A 348 -8.83 4.46 30.73
CA PRO A 348 -9.72 5.16 31.65
C PRO A 348 -9.97 4.28 32.89
N CYS A 349 -9.92 4.88 34.08
CA CYS A 349 -10.41 4.23 35.30
C CYS A 349 -11.92 4.03 35.16
N TRP A 350 -12.39 2.79 35.22
CA TRP A 350 -13.80 2.45 35.39
C TRP A 350 -14.11 2.26 36.87
#